data_AF-A0A965PB85-F1
#
_entry.id   AF-A0A965PB85-F1
#
_cell.length_a   1.000
_cell.length_b   1.000
_cell.length_c   1.000
_cell.angle_alpha   90.00
_cell.angle_beta   90.00
_cell.angle_gamma   90.00
#
_symmetry.space_group_name_H-M   'P 1'
#
loop_
_entity.id
_entity.type
_entity.pdbx_description
1 polymer ?
#
loop_
_entity_poly.entity_id
_entity_poly.type
_entity_poly.pdbx_seq_one_letter_code
_entity_poly.pdbx_strand_id
1 'polypeptide(L)'
;MRDTIGSDLYNEIYSQFPNSLSANNTTLLNDYIKPVLKYSVLYEAVLPLTYKFMNKSIMKRDGENMTSISMEEMVKIEQRYAQKRDHFIERMNKYLCTFPELYPKWQNPDPDAIDKPNKFGQNLGFYFEK
;
A
#
# COMPACT_ATOMS: atom_id res chain seq x y z
N MET A 1 4.51 -1.01 2.37
CA MET A 1 3.68 -2.15 2.85
C MET A 1 4.30 -2.82 4.07
N ARG A 2 5.60 -3.16 4.02
CA ARG A 2 6.34 -3.70 5.17
C ARG A 2 6.28 -2.77 6.39
N ASP A 3 6.37 -1.46 6.17
CA ASP A 3 6.24 -0.44 7.24
C ASP A 3 4.82 -0.34 7.82
N THR A 4 3.81 -0.79 7.05
CA THR A 4 2.42 -0.76 7.49
C THR A 4 2.11 -1.96 8.37
N ILE A 5 2.56 -3.16 7.98
CA ILE A 5 2.22 -4.44 8.63
C ILE A 5 3.32 -4.90 9.61
N GLY A 6 4.49 -4.27 9.58
CA GLY A 6 5.65 -4.70 10.37
C GLY A 6 6.37 -5.88 9.72
N SER A 7 7.68 -5.96 9.97
CA SER A 7 8.56 -6.95 9.37
C SER A 7 8.29 -8.39 9.84
N ASP A 8 7.90 -8.59 11.09
CA ASP A 8 7.68 -9.95 11.66
C ASP A 8 6.45 -10.65 11.10
N LEU A 9 5.31 -9.95 11.04
CA LEU A 9 4.09 -10.49 10.45
C LEU A 9 4.26 -10.68 8.94
N TYR A 10 4.99 -9.78 8.27
CA TYR A 10 5.34 -9.94 6.87
C TYR A 10 6.17 -11.20 6.62
N ASN A 11 7.22 -11.41 7.42
CA ASN A 11 8.11 -12.57 7.30
C ASN A 11 7.36 -13.88 7.61
N GLU A 12 6.42 -13.87 8.56
CA GLU A 12 5.57 -15.03 8.83
C GLU A 12 4.75 -15.41 7.61
N ILE A 13 3.99 -14.46 7.06
CA ILE A 13 3.13 -14.71 5.89
C ILE A 13 3.98 -15.16 4.70
N TYR A 14 5.16 -14.56 4.52
CA TYR A 14 6.10 -14.95 3.47
C TYR A 14 6.60 -16.39 3.65
N SER A 15 6.96 -16.79 4.87
CA SER A 15 7.43 -18.16 5.17
C SER A 15 6.35 -19.22 4.96
N GLN A 16 5.07 -18.85 5.09
CA GLN A 16 3.93 -19.74 4.93
C GLN A 16 3.42 -19.84 3.49
N PHE A 17 3.78 -18.88 2.63
CA PHE A 17 3.37 -18.87 1.24
C PHE A 17 4.31 -19.75 0.38
N PRO A 18 3.80 -20.60 -0.54
CA PRO A 18 2.39 -20.80 -0.89
C PRO A 18 1.68 -21.98 -0.17
N ASN A 19 2.40 -22.85 0.53
CA ASN A 19 1.91 -24.20 0.86
C ASN A 19 1.40 -24.40 2.30
N SER A 20 1.66 -23.48 3.22
CA SER A 20 1.36 -23.64 4.66
C SER A 20 0.65 -22.42 5.24
N LEU A 21 -0.05 -21.66 4.39
CA LEU A 21 -0.79 -20.47 4.81
C LEU A 21 -1.96 -20.87 5.70
N SER A 22 -1.97 -20.38 6.94
CA SER A 22 -3.08 -20.60 7.86
C SER A 22 -4.37 -19.99 7.29
N ALA A 23 -5.54 -20.51 7.69
CA ALA A 23 -6.82 -19.97 7.25
C ALA A 23 -6.94 -18.47 7.57
N ASN A 24 -6.48 -18.06 8.75
CA ASN A 24 -6.46 -16.66 9.19
C ASN A 24 -5.54 -15.80 8.33
N ASN A 25 -4.30 -16.25 8.08
CA ASN A 25 -3.35 -15.52 7.23
C ASN A 25 -3.82 -15.47 5.77
N THR A 26 -4.59 -16.46 5.31
CA THR A 26 -5.23 -16.45 3.99
C THR A 26 -6.31 -15.37 3.89
N THR A 27 -7.17 -15.25 4.91
CA THR A 27 -8.17 -14.17 5.00
C THR A 27 -7.51 -12.80 5.07
N LEU A 28 -6.48 -12.64 5.92
CA LEU A 28 -5.71 -11.40 6.02
C LEU A 28 -5.08 -11.02 4.67
N LEU A 29 -4.47 -12.00 3.99
CA LEU A 29 -3.81 -11.79 2.71
C LEU A 29 -4.83 -11.37 1.63
N ASN A 30 -5.92 -12.13 1.49
CA ASN A 30 -6.88 -11.96 0.41
C ASN A 30 -7.75 -10.71 0.56
N ASP A 31 -8.28 -10.48 1.76
CA ASP A 31 -9.34 -9.48 1.96
C ASP A 31 -8.80 -8.12 2.39
N TYR A 32 -7.57 -8.07 2.93
CA TYR A 32 -6.99 -6.85 3.49
C TYR A 32 -5.66 -6.45 2.83
N ILE A 33 -4.70 -7.36 2.71
CA ILE A 33 -3.38 -7.04 2.14
C ILE A 33 -3.44 -6.80 0.63
N LYS A 34 -4.10 -7.67 -0.13
CA LYS A 34 -4.24 -7.51 -1.60
C LYS A 34 -4.84 -6.17 -2.03
N PRO A 35 -5.97 -5.67 -1.45
CA PRO A 35 -6.50 -4.37 -1.86
C PRO A 35 -5.55 -3.21 -1.50
N VAL A 36 -4.88 -3.25 -0.34
CA VAL A 36 -3.87 -2.24 0.02
C VAL A 36 -2.73 -2.20 -1.00
N LEU A 37 -2.20 -3.37 -1.37
CA LEU A 37 -1.12 -3.48 -2.35
C LEU A 37 -1.57 -2.98 -3.72
N LYS A 38 -2.78 -3.36 -4.17
CA LYS A 38 -3.36 -2.89 -5.43
C LYS A 38 -3.39 -1.36 -5.52
N TYR A 39 -3.91 -0.69 -4.50
CA TYR A 39 -4.02 0.78 -4.52
C TYR A 39 -2.67 1.48 -4.30
N SER A 40 -1.75 0.87 -3.57
CA SER A 40 -0.37 1.39 -3.43
C SER A 40 0.37 1.36 -4.77
N VAL A 41 0.29 0.25 -5.49
CA VAL A 41 0.88 0.12 -6.83
C VAL A 41 0.21 1.09 -7.80
N LEU A 42 -1.12 1.24 -7.77
CA LEU A 42 -1.81 2.20 -8.62
C LEU A 42 -1.38 3.64 -8.35
N TYR A 43 -1.26 4.02 -7.06
CA TYR A 43 -0.78 5.34 -6.65
C TYR A 43 0.62 5.63 -7.21
N GLU A 44 1.57 4.71 -7.04
CA GLU A 44 2.94 4.86 -7.55
C GLU A 44 3.00 4.78 -9.08
N ALA A 45 2.12 4.00 -9.71
CA ALA A 45 2.06 3.83 -11.16
C ALA A 45 1.40 5.01 -11.89
N VAL A 46 0.62 5.86 -11.22
CA VAL A 46 -0.02 7.03 -11.87
C VAL A 46 1.04 7.89 -12.56
N LEU A 47 2.12 8.22 -11.87
CA LEU A 47 3.19 9.08 -12.38
C LEU A 47 3.87 8.49 -13.65
N PRO A 48 4.51 7.30 -13.61
CA PRO A 48 5.21 6.74 -14.77
C PRO A 48 4.27 6.39 -15.94
N LEU A 49 3.01 6.04 -15.69
CA LEU A 49 2.04 5.76 -16.75
C LEU A 49 1.60 7.05 -17.46
N THR A 50 1.42 8.15 -16.74
CA THR A 50 1.07 9.44 -17.33
C THR A 50 2.25 10.06 -18.08
N TYR A 51 3.46 9.95 -17.55
CA TYR A 51 4.68 10.46 -18.19
C TYR A 51 5.26 9.52 -19.25
N LYS A 52 4.50 8.50 -19.69
CA LYS A 52 4.87 7.48 -20.69
C LYS A 52 6.01 7.97 -21.56
N PHE A 53 7.21 7.46 -21.28
CA PHE A 53 8.49 7.77 -21.94
C PHE A 53 8.27 8.30 -23.36
N MET A 54 8.16 9.63 -23.50
CA MET A 54 8.23 10.30 -24.79
C MET A 54 9.68 10.20 -25.21
N ASN A 55 10.10 9.00 -25.62
CA ASN A 55 11.28 8.81 -26.43
C ASN A 55 11.09 9.72 -27.62
N LYS A 56 12.05 10.64 -27.80
CA LYS A 56 12.10 11.59 -28.91
C LYS A 56 11.70 10.90 -30.22
N SER A 57 10.86 11.62 -30.97
CA SER A 57 10.28 11.30 -32.26
C SER A 57 9.08 10.34 -32.22
N ILE A 58 7.87 10.89 -32.34
CA ILE A 58 6.87 10.47 -33.32
C ILE A 58 5.93 11.65 -33.56
N MET A 59 5.74 11.91 -34.86
CA MET A 59 4.98 12.98 -35.49
C MET A 59 3.58 13.20 -34.90
N LYS A 60 3.13 14.45 -35.04
CA LYS A 60 1.75 14.92 -34.83
C LYS A 60 0.80 14.13 -35.75
N ARG A 61 -0.01 13.21 -35.22
CA ARG A 61 -1.18 12.71 -35.93
C ARG A 61 -2.38 13.49 -35.45
N ASP A 62 -2.78 14.46 -36.25
CA ASP A 62 -4.00 15.24 -36.07
C ASP A 62 -5.23 14.33 -36.13
N GLY A 63 -6.02 14.44 -35.08
CA GLY A 63 -7.35 13.89 -34.87
C GLY A 63 -8.03 14.66 -33.74
N GLU A 64 -7.79 15.98 -33.78
CA GLU A 64 -8.54 17.11 -33.21
C GLU A 64 -9.14 16.95 -31.79
N ASN A 65 -8.45 17.56 -30.82
CA ASN A 65 -8.81 17.77 -29.40
C ASN A 65 -8.48 16.64 -28.42
N MET A 66 -7.24 16.14 -28.44
CA MET A 66 -6.65 15.60 -27.21
C MET A 66 -6.16 16.77 -26.35
N THR A 67 -6.96 17.19 -25.37
CA THR A 67 -6.48 18.11 -24.33
C THR A 67 -5.49 17.38 -23.44
N SER A 68 -4.28 17.93 -23.31
CA SER A 68 -3.32 17.45 -22.32
C SER A 68 -3.91 17.59 -20.92
N ILE A 69 -3.87 16.53 -20.12
CA ILE A 69 -4.30 16.59 -18.71
C ILE A 69 -3.48 17.66 -17.99
N SER A 70 -4.16 18.52 -17.23
CA SER A 70 -3.46 19.51 -16.41
C SER A 70 -2.74 18.83 -15.24
N MET A 71 -1.65 19.42 -14.76
CA MET A 71 -0.94 18.92 -13.58
C MET A 71 -1.87 18.87 -12.35
N GLU A 72 -2.82 19.80 -12.24
CA GLU A 72 -3.80 19.83 -11.16
C GLU A 72 -4.77 18.64 -11.20
N GLU A 73 -5.25 18.24 -12.37
CA GLU A 73 -6.11 17.07 -12.54
C GLU A 73 -5.34 15.78 -12.24
N MET A 74 -4.07 15.72 -12.63
CA MET A 74 -3.19 14.61 -12.31
C MET A 74 -3.00 14.45 -10.79
N VAL A 75 -2.74 15.55 -10.08
CA VAL A 75 -2.66 15.56 -8.61
C VAL A 75 -3.97 15.11 -7.97
N LYS A 76 -5.13 15.53 -8.49
CA LYS A 76 -6.44 15.08 -7.98
C LYS A 76 -6.64 13.57 -8.16
N ILE A 77 -6.19 13.00 -9.28
CA ILE A 77 -6.25 11.56 -9.54
C ILE A 77 -5.34 10.81 -8.57
N GLU A 78 -4.10 11.26 -8.41
CA GLU A 78 -3.13 10.71 -7.46
C GLU A 78 -3.71 10.72 -6.03
N GLN A 79 -4.23 11.86 -5.58
CA GLN A 79 -4.86 12.01 -4.27
C GLN A 79 -6.04 11.06 -4.07
N ARG A 80 -6.85 10.82 -5.11
CA ARG A 80 -7.98 9.88 -5.03
C ARG A 80 -7.51 8.43 -4.82
N TYR A 81 -6.39 8.03 -5.43
CA TYR A 81 -5.81 6.72 -5.18
C TYR A 81 -5.15 6.62 -3.81
N ALA A 82 -4.49 7.69 -3.34
CA ALA A 82 -3.96 7.78 -1.99
C ALA A 82 -5.07 7.63 -0.94
N GLN A 83 -6.17 8.37 -1.05
CA GLN A 83 -7.33 8.25 -0.15
C GLN A 83 -7.92 6.83 -0.12
N LYS A 84 -8.02 6.17 -1.28
CA LYS A 84 -8.48 4.77 -1.34
C LYS A 84 -7.51 3.83 -0.63
N ARG A 85 -6.21 3.97 -0.89
CA ARG A 85 -5.16 3.19 -0.22
C ARG A 85 -5.29 3.34 1.29
N ASP A 86 -5.41 4.57 1.77
CA ASP A 86 -5.47 4.89 3.20
C ASP A 86 -6.73 4.29 3.85
N HIS A 87 -7.87 4.36 3.18
CA HIS A 87 -9.10 3.69 3.63
C HIS A 87 -8.92 2.17 3.81
N PHE A 88 -8.25 1.50 2.87
CA PHE A 88 -7.99 0.06 3.01
C PHE A 88 -6.95 -0.26 4.09
N ILE A 89 -5.95 0.61 4.28
CA ILE A 89 -4.99 0.48 5.38
C ILE A 89 -5.69 0.60 6.73
N GLU A 90 -6.59 1.58 6.90
CA GLU A 90 -7.38 1.71 8.13
C GLU A 90 -8.23 0.49 8.40
N ARG A 91 -8.87 -0.08 7.38
CA ARG A 91 -9.67 -1.30 7.52
C ARG A 91 -8.83 -2.51 7.93
N MET A 92 -7.65 -2.65 7.32
CA MET A 92 -6.68 -3.70 7.70
C MET A 92 -6.23 -3.53 9.15
N ASN A 93 -5.85 -2.32 9.56
CA ASN A 93 -5.45 -2.04 10.94
C ASN A 93 -6.58 -2.32 11.93
N LYS A 94 -7.82 -1.92 11.62
CA LYS A 94 -8.99 -2.23 12.46
C LYS A 94 -9.19 -3.74 12.61
N TYR A 95 -9.04 -4.50 11.53
CA TYR A 95 -9.15 -5.96 11.57
C TYR A 95 -8.07 -6.59 12.47
N LEU A 96 -6.80 -6.18 12.30
CA LEU A 96 -5.70 -6.66 13.12
C LEU A 96 -5.86 -6.31 14.61
N CYS A 97 -6.40 -5.12 14.91
CA CYS A 97 -6.72 -4.70 16.29
C CYS A 97 -7.93 -5.44 16.89
N THR A 98 -8.87 -5.91 16.05
CA THR A 98 -10.07 -6.64 16.51
C THR A 98 -9.73 -8.08 16.91
N PHE A 99 -8.72 -8.67 16.28
CA PHE A 99 -8.30 -10.05 16.50
C PHE A 99 -6.83 -10.14 16.95
N PRO A 100 -6.45 -9.53 18.09
CA PRO A 100 -5.05 -9.48 18.52
C PRO A 100 -4.48 -10.87 18.85
N GLU A 101 -5.32 -11.80 19.30
CA GLU A 101 -4.93 -13.18 19.61
C GLU A 101 -4.53 -13.98 18.38
N LEU A 102 -5.13 -13.67 17.22
CA LEU A 102 -4.82 -14.35 15.96
C LEU A 102 -3.51 -13.85 15.34
N TYR A 103 -3.05 -12.65 15.73
CA TYR A 103 -1.87 -12.00 15.16
C TYR A 103 -0.92 -11.51 16.26
N PRO A 104 -0.31 -12.43 17.04
CA PRO A 104 0.56 -12.06 18.16
C PRO A 104 1.79 -11.26 17.71
N LYS A 105 2.35 -11.54 16.53
CA LYS A 105 3.51 -10.80 15.97
C LYS A 105 3.18 -9.38 15.53
N TRP A 106 1.91 -9.08 15.26
CA TRP A 106 1.47 -7.70 15.04
C TRP A 106 1.36 -6.97 16.37
N GLN A 107 0.85 -7.64 17.40
CA GLN A 107 0.63 -7.03 18.71
C GLN A 107 1.93 -6.84 19.50
N ASN A 108 2.83 -7.81 19.48
CA ASN A 108 4.11 -7.76 20.15
C ASN A 108 5.19 -8.13 19.12
N PRO A 109 5.59 -7.19 18.26
CA PRO A 109 6.72 -7.39 17.36
C PRO A 109 8.01 -7.55 18.19
N ASP A 110 8.98 -8.24 17.62
CA ASP A 110 10.32 -8.36 18.18
C ASP A 110 10.91 -6.95 18.36
N PRO A 111 11.53 -6.64 19.53
CA PRO A 111 12.25 -5.38 19.73
C PRO A 111 13.26 -5.05 18.62
N ASP A 112 13.88 -6.08 18.03
CA ASP A 112 14.89 -5.98 16.97
C ASP A 112 14.29 -6.02 15.56
N ALA A 113 12.96 -6.04 15.43
CA ALA A 113 12.29 -5.99 14.15
C ALA A 113 12.64 -4.70 13.39
N ILE A 114 13.11 -4.86 12.15
CA ILE A 114 13.58 -3.75 11.30
C ILE A 114 12.48 -2.71 11.11
N ASP A 115 11.24 -3.17 10.88
CA ASP A 115 10.08 -2.30 10.71
C ASP A 115 9.01 -2.67 11.73
N LYS A 116 8.62 -1.68 12.53
CA LYS A 116 7.57 -1.82 13.55
C LYS A 116 6.19 -1.57 12.93
N PRO A 117 5.17 -2.33 13.33
CA PRO A 117 3.80 -2.21 12.84
C PRO A 117 3.19 -0.84 13.15
N ASN A 118 2.61 -0.19 12.13
CA ASN A 118 1.95 1.10 12.33
C ASN A 118 0.50 0.92 12.83
N LYS A 119 0.36 0.81 14.15
CA LYS A 119 -0.92 0.55 14.85
C LYS A 119 -1.84 1.77 14.97
N PHE A 120 -1.31 2.99 14.86
CA PHE A 120 -2.04 4.22 15.13
C PHE A 120 -2.49 4.98 13.85
N GLY A 121 -2.26 4.40 12.66
CA GLY A 121 -2.58 5.04 11.38
C GLY A 121 -1.40 5.81 10.80
N GLN A 122 -1.50 6.25 9.54
CA GLN A 122 -0.38 6.90 8.85
C GLN A 122 0.06 8.15 9.60
N ASN A 123 1.26 8.10 10.20
CA ASN A 123 1.89 9.27 10.76
C ASN A 123 2.36 10.15 9.60
N LEU A 124 1.64 11.24 9.36
CA LEU A 124 2.06 12.34 8.48
C LEU A 124 3.08 13.25 9.18
N GLY A 125 4.02 12.69 9.92
CA GLY A 125 4.99 13.47 10.70
C GLY A 125 6.17 12.64 11.16
N PHE A 126 7.37 13.22 11.00
CA PHE A 126 8.65 12.67 11.43
C PHE A 126 8.60 12.26 12.92
N TYR A 127 8.98 11.02 13.20
CA TYR A 127 9.18 10.53 14.56
C TYR A 127 10.57 10.93 15.06
N PHE A 128 10.63 11.56 16.24
CA PHE A 128 11.83 11.59 17.06
C PHE A 128 11.67 10.59 18.19
N GLU A 129 12.61 9.65 18.30
CA GLU A 129 12.76 8.81 19.49
C GLU A 129 13.13 9.70 20.68
N LYS A 130 12.58 9.40 21.87
CA LYS A 130 13.02 10.00 23.13
C LYS A 130 14.25 9.27 23.64
#